data_AF-A0A1V6RQB0-F1
#
_entry.id   AF-A0A1V6RQB0-F1
#
_cell.length_a   1.000
_cell.length_b   1.000
_cell.length_c   1.000
_cell.angle_alpha   90.00
_cell.angle_beta   90.00
_cell.angle_gamma   90.00
#
_symmetry.space_group_name_H-M   'P 1'
#
loop_
_entity.id
_entity.type
_entity.pdbx_description
1 polymer ?
#
loop_
_entity_poly.entity_id
_entity_poly.type
_entity_poly.pdbx_seq_one_letter_code
_entity_poly.pdbx_strand_id
1 'polypeptide(L)'
;MGSIVIPHLQTAWHVDQAILSEEERLVVIRFGRDHDPDCIRQDELLYKIAERVKNFAVIYVCDLDRVPDFNQMYELYDPMTIMFFYRNKHMMCDFGTGNNNKLNWVLEDKQELIDIIETIYKGAKKGRGLVITRPGTDTKHCLPRRVITLAPTSVFTASLRPLRRSLDLIWQQ
;
A
#
# COMPACT_ATOMS: atom_id res chain seq x y z
N MET A 1 10.14 12.54 -27.53
CA MET A 1 10.06 12.35 -26.07
C MET A 1 8.60 12.12 -25.75
N GLY A 2 8.21 10.87 -25.45
CA GLY A 2 6.82 10.57 -25.11
C GLY A 2 6.51 11.11 -23.72
N SER A 3 5.52 11.99 -23.60
CA SER A 3 4.95 12.36 -22.31
C SER A 3 4.29 11.12 -21.71
N ILE A 4 4.77 10.66 -20.57
CA ILE A 4 4.23 9.50 -19.87
C ILE A 4 2.97 9.95 -19.14
N VAL A 5 1.83 9.90 -19.81
CA VAL A 5 0.54 10.16 -19.16
C VAL A 5 0.26 9.00 -18.21
N ILE A 6 -0.06 9.30 -16.95
CA ILE A 6 -0.41 8.27 -15.97
C ILE A 6 -1.74 7.66 -16.43
N PRO A 7 -1.84 6.32 -16.56
CA PRO A 7 -3.07 5.67 -17.00
C PRO A 7 -4.19 5.83 -15.96
N HIS A 8 -5.36 6.29 -16.42
CA HIS A 8 -6.57 6.41 -15.62
C HIS A 8 -7.43 5.15 -15.71
N LEU A 9 -7.81 4.59 -14.57
CA LEU A 9 -8.71 3.46 -14.46
C LEU A 9 -10.15 3.97 -14.37
N GLN A 10 -10.96 3.69 -15.39
CA GLN A 10 -12.29 4.27 -15.52
C GLN A 10 -13.42 3.45 -14.87
N THR A 11 -13.17 2.17 -14.58
CA THR A 11 -14.18 1.26 -14.04
C THR A 11 -13.55 0.29 -13.04
N ALA A 12 -14.36 -0.27 -12.14
CA ALA A 12 -13.89 -1.26 -11.16
C ALA A 12 -13.18 -2.46 -11.81
N TRP A 13 -13.71 -2.94 -12.93
CA TRP A 13 -13.08 -4.03 -13.69
C TRP A 13 -11.65 -3.72 -14.14
N HIS A 14 -11.35 -2.48 -14.55
CA HIS A 14 -9.99 -2.09 -14.95
C HIS A 14 -9.05 -2.07 -13.75
N VAL A 15 -9.55 -1.71 -12.56
CA VAL A 15 -8.78 -1.75 -11.30
C VAL A 15 -8.42 -3.19 -10.94
N ASP A 16 -9.41 -4.08 -10.93
CA ASP A 16 -9.18 -5.50 -10.62
C ASP A 16 -8.25 -6.14 -11.65
N GLN A 17 -8.46 -5.87 -12.93
CA GLN A 17 -7.59 -6.36 -13.99
C GLN A 17 -6.16 -5.86 -13.77
N ALA A 18 -5.93 -4.55 -13.60
CA ALA A 18 -4.60 -3.99 -13.42
C ALA A 18 -3.83 -4.64 -12.25
N ILE A 19 -4.52 -4.94 -11.15
CA ILE A 19 -3.94 -5.64 -9.99
C ILE A 19 -3.61 -7.10 -10.31
N LEU A 20 -4.48 -7.79 -11.06
CA LEU A 20 -4.32 -9.20 -11.41
C LEU A 20 -3.29 -9.45 -12.51
N SER A 21 -3.12 -8.54 -13.47
CA SER A 21 -2.13 -8.71 -14.56
C SER A 21 -0.69 -8.63 -14.10
N GLU A 22 -0.42 -7.94 -13.00
CA GLU A 22 0.95 -7.60 -12.59
C GLU A 22 1.46 -8.60 -11.54
N GLU A 23 2.36 -9.48 -11.99
CA GLU A 23 2.99 -10.49 -11.13
C GLU A 23 4.40 -10.11 -10.65
N GLU A 24 5.10 -9.28 -11.42
CA GLU A 24 6.51 -8.94 -11.20
C GLU A 24 6.72 -7.56 -10.57
N ARG A 25 5.80 -6.63 -10.82
CA ARG A 25 5.88 -5.22 -10.43
C ARG A 25 4.90 -4.89 -9.31
N LEU A 26 5.21 -3.85 -8.55
CA LEU A 26 4.30 -3.28 -7.56
C LEU A 26 3.26 -2.42 -8.28
N VAL A 27 1.99 -2.66 -8.01
CA VAL A 27 0.89 -1.83 -8.52
C VAL A 27 0.60 -0.75 -7.49
N VAL A 28 0.76 0.51 -7.89
CA VAL A 28 0.47 1.69 -7.09
C VAL A 28 -0.78 2.32 -7.65
N ILE A 29 -1.83 2.46 -6.83
CA ILE A 29 -3.09 3.08 -7.25
C ILE A 29 -3.33 4.30 -6.37
N ARG A 30 -3.44 5.47 -7.02
CA ARG A 30 -3.91 6.71 -6.39
C ARG A 30 -5.43 6.75 -6.52
N PHE A 31 -6.12 6.66 -5.39
CA PHE A 31 -7.55 6.90 -5.29
C PHE A 31 -7.77 8.33 -4.79
N GLY A 32 -8.50 9.14 -5.55
CA GLY A 32 -8.81 10.50 -5.15
C GLY A 32 -9.68 11.20 -6.15
N ARG A 33 -10.09 12.43 -5.86
CA ARG A 33 -10.88 13.24 -6.79
C ARG A 33 -9.96 14.20 -7.55
N ASP A 34 -10.03 14.20 -8.86
CA ASP A 34 -9.11 14.97 -9.71
C ASP A 34 -9.22 16.50 -9.53
N HIS A 35 -10.32 16.99 -8.96
CA HIS A 35 -10.52 18.41 -8.66
C HIS A 35 -9.92 18.86 -7.32
N ASP A 36 -9.46 17.92 -6.49
CA ASP A 36 -8.89 18.25 -5.19
C ASP A 36 -7.44 18.75 -5.33
N PRO A 37 -7.06 19.87 -4.70
CA PRO A 37 -5.72 20.44 -4.84
C PRO A 37 -4.60 19.52 -4.38
N ASP A 38 -4.86 18.69 -3.37
CA ASP A 38 -3.86 17.77 -2.82
C ASP A 38 -3.71 16.52 -3.72
N CYS A 39 -4.78 16.08 -4.41
CA CYS A 39 -4.67 15.08 -5.48
C CYS A 39 -3.78 15.58 -6.62
N ILE A 40 -3.99 16.83 -7.06
CA ILE A 40 -3.21 17.43 -8.16
C ILE A 40 -1.72 17.49 -7.79
N ARG A 41 -1.39 17.93 -6.57
CA ARG A 41 0.00 17.96 -6.07
C ARG A 41 0.64 16.57 -6.09
N GLN A 42 -0.09 15.57 -5.63
CA GLN A 42 0.42 14.21 -5.56
C GLN A 42 0.62 13.62 -6.97
N ASP A 43 -0.29 13.88 -7.90
CA ASP A 43 -0.19 13.44 -9.31
C ASP A 43 1.03 14.04 -10.02
N GLU A 44 1.34 15.32 -9.79
CA GLU A 44 2.55 15.94 -10.33
C GLU A 44 3.83 15.22 -9.86
N LEU A 45 3.84 14.77 -8.61
CA LEU A 45 4.97 14.06 -8.03
C LEU A 45 5.05 12.63 -8.60
N LEU A 46 3.91 11.93 -8.68
CA LEU A 46 3.79 10.62 -9.34
C LEU A 46 4.27 10.67 -10.80
N TYR A 47 3.93 11.73 -11.52
CA TYR A 47 4.37 11.94 -12.90
C TYR A 47 5.89 12.05 -13.01
N LYS A 48 6.53 12.79 -12.09
CA LYS A 48 7.99 12.96 -12.05
C LYS A 48 8.72 11.65 -11.71
N ILE A 49 8.11 10.77 -10.92
CA ILE A 49 8.74 9.50 -10.50
C ILE A 49 8.43 8.33 -11.42
N ALA A 50 7.34 8.39 -12.21
CA ALA A 50 6.85 7.28 -13.02
C ALA A 50 7.95 6.64 -13.89
N GLU A 51 8.75 7.46 -14.56
CA GLU A 51 9.84 6.97 -15.42
C GLU A 51 10.99 6.33 -14.63
N ARG A 52 11.24 6.76 -13.39
CA ARG A 52 12.29 6.20 -12.52
C ARG A 52 11.89 4.85 -11.95
N VAL A 53 10.61 4.64 -11.66
CA VAL A 53 10.10 3.44 -10.98
C VAL A 53 9.54 2.38 -11.93
N LYS A 54 9.42 2.66 -13.24
CA LYS A 54 8.81 1.78 -14.26
C LYS A 54 9.31 0.32 -14.29
N ASN A 55 10.54 0.09 -13.86
CA ASN A 55 11.17 -1.23 -13.86
C ASN A 55 10.61 -2.15 -12.75
N PHE A 56 10.10 -1.59 -11.66
CA PHE A 56 9.66 -2.35 -10.49
C PHE A 56 8.28 -1.95 -9.96
N ALA A 57 7.72 -0.83 -10.42
CA ALA A 57 6.38 -0.38 -10.07
C ALA A 57 5.65 0.19 -11.28
N VAL A 58 4.33 0.05 -11.27
CA VAL A 58 3.39 0.67 -12.20
C VAL A 58 2.43 1.55 -11.43
N ILE A 59 2.15 2.74 -11.94
CA ILE A 59 1.32 3.74 -11.29
C ILE A 59 0.04 3.89 -12.10
N TYR A 60 -1.10 3.83 -11.40
CA TYR A 60 -2.42 4.10 -11.93
C TYR A 60 -3.14 5.16 -11.10
N VAL A 61 -4.05 5.87 -11.75
CA VAL A 61 -4.93 6.85 -11.11
C VAL A 61 -6.37 6.36 -11.22
N CYS A 62 -7.12 6.47 -10.14
CA CYS A 62 -8.53 6.12 -10.07
C CYS A 62 -9.31 7.27 -9.43
N ASP A 63 -10.34 7.74 -10.15
CA ASP A 63 -11.25 8.78 -9.68
C ASP A 63 -12.38 8.16 -8.84
N LEU A 64 -12.55 8.64 -7.61
CA LEU A 64 -13.55 8.12 -6.68
C LEU A 64 -14.98 8.44 -7.11
N ASP A 65 -15.19 9.53 -7.85
CA ASP A 65 -16.53 9.90 -8.31
C ASP A 65 -16.99 9.00 -9.48
N ARG A 66 -16.04 8.42 -10.23
CA ARG A 66 -16.32 7.48 -11.33
C ARG A 66 -16.42 6.04 -10.86
N VAL A 67 -15.59 5.64 -9.89
CA VAL A 67 -15.52 4.26 -9.39
C VAL A 67 -15.71 4.24 -7.88
N PRO A 68 -16.97 4.38 -7.39
CA PRO A 68 -17.26 4.42 -5.96
C PRO A 68 -17.25 3.04 -5.29
N ASP A 69 -17.17 1.95 -6.06
CA ASP A 69 -17.27 0.56 -5.57
C ASP A 69 -16.25 0.23 -4.46
N PHE A 70 -15.07 0.85 -4.51
CA PHE A 70 -13.98 0.61 -3.57
C PHE A 70 -14.08 1.44 -2.28
N ASN A 71 -14.97 2.43 -2.22
CA ASN A 71 -15.03 3.38 -1.11
C ASN A 71 -15.35 2.69 0.22
N GLN A 72 -16.33 1.79 0.21
CA GLN A 72 -16.71 1.02 1.39
C GLN A 72 -15.70 -0.08 1.70
N MET A 73 -15.15 -0.73 0.68
CA MET A 73 -14.22 -1.86 0.86
C MET A 73 -12.88 -1.45 1.45
N TYR A 74 -12.34 -0.30 1.01
CA TYR A 74 -11.07 0.22 1.49
C TYR A 74 -11.22 1.40 2.44
N GLU A 75 -12.45 1.76 2.86
CA GLU A 75 -12.74 2.89 3.77
C GLU A 75 -12.16 4.22 3.27
N LEU A 76 -12.35 4.52 1.98
CA LEU A 76 -11.81 5.71 1.31
C LEU A 76 -12.68 6.94 1.63
N TYR A 77 -12.37 7.63 2.73
CA TYR A 77 -13.03 8.88 3.13
C TYR A 77 -12.15 10.11 2.89
N ASP A 78 -10.83 9.93 2.86
CA ASP A 78 -9.86 10.98 2.63
C ASP A 78 -9.92 11.49 1.18
N PRO A 79 -9.57 12.77 0.93
CA PRO A 79 -9.59 13.35 -0.41
C PRO A 79 -8.61 12.67 -1.38
N MET A 80 -7.47 12.18 -0.88
CA MET A 80 -6.49 11.38 -1.62
C MET A 80 -5.97 10.25 -0.76
N THR A 81 -5.78 9.11 -1.40
CA THR A 81 -5.15 7.94 -0.80
C THR A 81 -4.33 7.19 -1.83
N ILE A 82 -3.19 6.66 -1.41
CA ILE A 82 -2.36 5.77 -2.22
C ILE A 82 -2.35 4.39 -1.57
N MET A 83 -2.62 3.38 -2.38
CA MET A 83 -2.58 1.98 -1.98
C MET A 83 -1.61 1.20 -2.84
N PHE A 84 -1.03 0.16 -2.25
CA PHE A 84 0.00 -0.66 -2.87
C PHE A 84 -0.48 -2.11 -2.97
N PHE A 85 -0.34 -2.70 -4.15
CA PHE A 85 -0.71 -4.09 -4.40
C PHE A 85 0.46 -4.84 -5.04
N TYR A 86 0.66 -6.09 -4.63
CA TYR A 86 1.64 -6.98 -5.22
C TYR A 86 1.04 -8.37 -5.35
N ARG A 87 0.94 -8.92 -6.56
CA ARG A 87 0.39 -10.26 -6.83
C ARG A 87 -0.99 -10.48 -6.19
N ASN A 88 -1.93 -9.57 -6.47
CA ASN A 88 -3.28 -9.58 -5.89
C ASN A 88 -3.33 -9.52 -4.35
N LYS A 89 -2.26 -9.05 -3.70
CA LYS A 89 -2.20 -8.84 -2.26
C LYS A 89 -2.03 -7.37 -1.95
N HIS A 90 -2.93 -6.84 -1.12
CA HIS A 90 -2.78 -5.51 -0.55
C HIS A 90 -1.59 -5.47 0.41
N MET A 91 -0.68 -4.52 0.19
CA MET A 91 0.57 -4.36 0.94
C MET A 91 0.40 -3.30 2.02
N MET A 92 0.52 -3.71 3.28
CA MET A 92 0.47 -2.78 4.40
C MET A 92 1.83 -2.13 4.62
N CYS A 93 1.82 -0.85 4.94
CA CYS A 93 3.02 -0.05 5.13
C CYS A 93 2.94 0.69 6.45
N ASP A 94 3.88 0.44 7.35
CA ASP A 94 3.99 1.21 8.58
C ASP A 94 4.80 2.48 8.31
N PHE A 95 4.12 3.62 8.43
CA PHE A 95 4.65 4.96 8.27
C PHE A 95 4.80 5.71 9.61
N GLY A 96 4.37 5.09 10.73
CA GLY A 96 4.34 5.74 12.04
C GLY A 96 3.09 6.59 12.34
N THR A 97 2.15 6.72 11.38
CA THR A 97 0.88 7.46 11.53
C THR A 97 -0.20 6.66 12.27
N GLY A 98 0.00 5.34 12.44
CA GLY A 98 -0.97 4.43 13.05
C GLY A 98 -2.00 3.85 12.09
N ASN A 99 -2.06 4.33 10.84
CA ASN A 99 -2.80 3.72 9.74
C ASN A 99 -1.81 3.05 8.78
N ASN A 100 -1.87 1.72 8.70
CA ASN A 100 -0.93 0.94 7.88
C ASN A 100 -1.51 0.51 6.53
N ASN A 101 -2.79 0.82 6.28
CA ASN A 101 -3.51 0.33 5.10
C ASN A 101 -3.35 1.26 3.90
N LYS A 102 -3.10 2.55 4.11
CA LYS A 102 -3.07 3.55 3.04
C LYS A 102 -2.18 4.72 3.42
N LEU A 103 -1.66 5.39 2.41
CA LEU A 103 -0.99 6.68 2.56
C LEU A 103 -1.99 7.78 2.20
N ASN A 104 -2.37 8.62 3.16
CA ASN A 104 -3.44 9.62 3.00
C ASN A 104 -2.97 11.08 3.12
N TRP A 105 -1.65 11.34 3.11
CA TRP A 105 -1.10 12.70 3.08
C TRP A 105 -0.29 12.93 1.80
N VAL A 106 -0.12 14.19 1.44
CA VAL A 106 0.72 14.59 0.31
C VAL A 106 2.18 14.51 0.73
N LEU A 107 3.00 13.85 -0.08
CA LEU A 107 4.46 13.89 0.07
C LEU A 107 5.02 15.04 -0.76
N GLU A 108 5.97 15.79 -0.20
CA GLU A 108 6.62 16.90 -0.92
C GLU A 108 7.91 16.44 -1.62
N ASP A 109 8.64 15.47 -1.03
CA ASP A 109 9.89 14.98 -1.60
C ASP A 109 9.69 13.78 -2.54
N LYS A 110 10.27 13.91 -3.73
CA LYS A 110 10.29 12.85 -4.75
C LYS A 110 11.14 11.66 -4.33
N GLN A 111 12.21 11.88 -3.57
CA GLN A 111 13.12 10.80 -3.21
C GLN A 111 12.52 9.94 -2.11
N GLU A 112 11.84 10.55 -1.15
CA GLU A 112 11.06 9.84 -0.13
C GLU A 112 10.02 8.89 -0.75
N LEU A 113 9.22 9.35 -1.72
CA LEU A 113 8.23 8.48 -2.37
C LEU A 113 8.90 7.31 -3.11
N ILE A 114 10.04 7.54 -3.77
CA ILE A 114 10.78 6.45 -4.45
C ILE A 114 11.30 5.43 -3.43
N ASP A 115 11.87 5.88 -2.32
CA ASP A 115 12.42 5.03 -1.27
C ASP A 115 11.31 4.20 -0.60
N ILE A 116 10.11 4.76 -0.43
CA ILE A 116 8.91 4.05 0.04
C ILE A 116 8.56 2.92 -0.93
N ILE A 117 8.35 3.24 -2.22
CA ILE A 117 7.98 2.25 -3.24
C ILE A 117 9.04 1.14 -3.32
N GLU A 118 10.33 1.48 -3.26
CA GLU A 118 11.42 0.50 -3.30
C GLU A 118 11.42 -0.41 -2.07
N THR A 119 11.19 0.15 -0.88
CA THR A 119 11.12 -0.61 0.37
C THR A 119 9.95 -1.58 0.35
N ILE A 120 8.78 -1.14 -0.15
CA ILE A 120 7.59 -1.98 -0.31
C ILE A 120 7.86 -3.09 -1.31
N TYR A 121 8.43 -2.77 -2.46
CA TYR A 121 8.78 -3.76 -3.48
C TYR A 121 9.73 -4.83 -2.93
N LYS A 122 10.80 -4.43 -2.24
CA LYS A 122 11.76 -5.34 -1.59
C LYS A 122 11.10 -6.19 -0.51
N GLY A 123 10.16 -5.63 0.26
CA GLY A 123 9.40 -6.34 1.29
C GLY A 123 8.42 -7.36 0.70
N ALA A 124 7.69 -6.95 -0.34
CA ALA A 124 6.72 -7.77 -1.06
C ALA A 124 7.38 -8.96 -1.77
N LYS A 125 8.53 -8.73 -2.41
CA LYS A 125 9.33 -9.79 -3.05
C LYS A 125 9.83 -10.86 -2.06
N LYS A 126 10.00 -10.48 -0.78
CA LYS A 126 10.33 -11.40 0.32
C LYS A 126 9.09 -12.09 0.93
N GLY A 127 7.89 -11.82 0.41
CA GLY A 127 6.63 -12.39 0.90
C GLY A 127 6.09 -11.75 2.17
N ARG A 128 6.65 -10.61 2.63
CA ARG A 128 6.12 -9.90 3.80
C ARG A 128 4.84 -9.16 3.42
N GLY A 129 3.79 -9.27 4.25
CA GLY A 129 2.54 -8.52 4.03
C GLY A 129 2.54 -7.11 4.64
N LEU A 130 3.41 -6.88 5.62
CA LEU A 130 3.63 -5.60 6.27
C LEU A 130 5.09 -5.18 6.05
N VAL A 131 5.28 -3.95 5.59
CA VAL A 131 6.59 -3.36 5.36
C VAL A 131 6.73 -2.15 6.27
N ILE A 132 7.81 -2.09 7.03
CA ILE A 132 8.13 -0.94 7.86
C ILE A 132 8.97 0.00 7.01
N THR A 133 8.44 1.18 6.73
CA THR A 133 9.23 2.24 6.12
C THR A 133 10.16 2.83 7.18
N ARG A 134 11.40 3.19 6.82
CA ARG A 134 12.23 3.95 7.76
C ARG A 134 11.50 5.27 8.01
N PRO A 135 11.31 5.71 9.28
CA PRO A 135 10.71 7.01 9.53
C PRO A 135 11.49 8.06 8.74
N GLY A 136 10.83 8.67 7.76
CA GLY A 136 11.29 9.88 7.11
C GLY A 136 11.44 10.96 8.18
N THR A 137 12.37 11.87 7.96
CA THR A 137 12.68 12.99 8.84
C THR A 137 11.54 14.03 8.84
N ASP A 138 10.36 13.65 9.30
CA ASP A 138 9.29 14.60 9.60
C ASP A 138 8.89 14.48 11.07
N THR A 139 9.44 15.40 11.85
CA THR A 139 9.29 15.57 13.30
C THR A 139 7.88 15.99 13.72
N LYS A 140 6.87 15.93 12.84
CA LYS A 140 5.53 16.43 13.15
C LYS A 140 4.53 15.36 13.58
N HIS A 141 4.73 14.09 13.23
CA HIS A 141 3.76 13.04 13.59
C HIS A 141 4.35 11.71 14.09
N CYS A 142 5.67 11.54 14.14
CA CYS A 142 6.26 10.28 14.62
C CYS A 142 6.57 10.34 16.13
N LEU A 143 5.83 9.58 16.95
CA LEU A 143 6.27 9.26 18.32
C LEU A 143 7.58 8.45 18.27
N PRO A 144 8.50 8.64 19.22
CA PRO A 144 9.78 7.94 19.20
C PRO A 144 9.57 6.52 19.74
N ARG A 145 9.79 5.48 18.92
CA ARG A 145 9.97 4.13 19.47
C ARG A 145 11.15 3.38 18.88
N ARG A 146 12.18 3.30 19.74
CA ARG A 146 13.12 2.21 20.01
C ARG A 146 13.21 1.12 18.95
N VAL A 147 14.37 1.09 18.31
CA VAL A 147 15.15 -0.09 17.87
C VAL A 147 14.45 -1.41 18.17
N ILE A 148 13.74 -1.96 17.18
CA ILE A 148 13.39 -3.38 17.15
C ILE A 148 14.52 -4.06 16.38
N THR A 149 15.43 -4.67 17.13
CA THR A 149 16.40 -5.62 16.61
C THR A 149 15.66 -6.79 15.95
N LEU A 150 15.91 -6.99 14.66
CA LEU A 150 15.49 -8.19 13.94
C LEU A 150 16.27 -9.39 14.48
N ALA A 151 15.60 -10.33 15.15
CA ALA A 151 16.14 -11.68 15.32
C ALA A 151 15.98 -12.47 14.02
N PRO A 152 16.98 -13.27 13.58
CA PRO A 152 16.93 -14.01 12.34
C PRO A 152 16.17 -15.33 12.48
N THR A 153 15.64 -15.75 11.34
CA THR A 153 14.85 -16.95 11.02
C THR A 153 15.49 -18.30 11.39
N SER A 154 14.64 -19.26 11.77
CA SER A 154 14.60 -20.70 11.43
C SER A 154 13.95 -21.45 12.62
N VAL A 155 13.20 -22.55 12.57
CA VAL A 155 13.00 -23.70 11.67
C VAL A 155 11.65 -24.35 12.08
N PHE A 156 11.21 -25.38 11.34
CA PHE A 156 10.39 -26.53 11.78
C PHE A 156 8.87 -26.52 11.50
N THR A 157 8.56 -27.02 10.29
CA THR A 157 7.68 -28.18 10.00
C THR A 157 6.28 -28.31 10.62
N ALA A 158 5.30 -28.44 9.70
CA ALA A 158 4.28 -29.50 9.62
C ALA A 158 3.52 -29.94 10.89
N SER A 159 2.20 -29.75 10.87
CA SER A 159 1.27 -30.88 11.09
C SER A 159 -0.17 -30.50 10.72
N LEU A 160 -0.87 -31.47 10.14
CA LEU A 160 -2.24 -31.49 9.65
C LEU A 160 -3.25 -31.81 10.78
N ARG A 161 -4.40 -31.10 10.77
CA ARG A 161 -5.74 -31.48 11.33
C ARG A 161 -5.91 -31.52 12.87
N PRO A 162 -7.15 -31.67 13.40
CA PRO A 162 -8.40 -30.93 13.10
C PRO A 162 -9.08 -30.40 14.40
N LEU A 163 -9.86 -29.33 14.29
CA LEU A 163 -10.75 -28.89 15.38
C LEU A 163 -11.93 -29.88 15.57
N ARG A 164 -12.02 -30.53 16.73
CA ARG A 164 -13.28 -31.08 17.23
C ARG A 164 -13.33 -31.02 18.76
N ARG A 165 -14.34 -30.27 19.23
CA ARG A 165 -15.13 -30.40 20.47
C ARG A 165 -14.41 -30.59 21.81
N SER A 166 -14.66 -29.66 22.74
CA SER A 166 -15.30 -29.99 24.03
C SER A 166 -15.77 -28.71 24.73
N LEU A 167 -16.98 -28.28 24.39
CA LEU A 167 -17.86 -27.64 25.37
C LEU A 167 -18.34 -28.78 26.24
N ASP A 168 -17.98 -28.78 27.53
CA ASP A 168 -18.87 -29.20 28.61
C ASP A 168 -18.17 -29.12 29.97
N LEU A 169 -18.89 -28.44 30.88
CA LEU A 169 -18.88 -28.55 32.33
C LEU A 169 -17.71 -27.96 33.15
N ILE A 170 -17.88 -26.82 33.84
CA ILE A 170 -18.70 -26.50 35.05
C ILE A 170 -17.79 -26.50 36.31
N TRP A 171 -18.05 -25.51 37.20
CA TRP A 171 -17.52 -25.21 38.56
C TRP A 171 -16.24 -24.34 38.55
N GLN A 172 -16.15 -23.13 39.11
CA GLN A 172 -16.61 -22.46 40.35
C GLN A 172 -16.56 -20.93 40.06
N GLN A 173 -17.35 -19.99 40.59
CA GLN A 173 -18.32 -19.89 41.69
C GLN A 173 -19.08 -18.57 41.48
#